data_AF-A0A9D2GV04-F1
#
_entry.id   AF-A0A9D2GV04-F1
#
_cell.length_a   1.000
_cell.length_b   1.000
_cell.length_c   1.000
_cell.angle_alpha   90.00
_cell.angle_beta   90.00
_cell.angle_gamma   90.00
#
_symmetry.space_group_name_H-M   'P 1'
#
loop_
_entity.id
_entity.type
_entity.pdbx_description
1 polymer ?
#
loop_
_entity_poly.entity_id
_entity_poly.type
_entity_poly.pdbx_seq_one_letter_code
_entity_poly.pdbx_strand_id
1 'polypeptide(L)'
;MWKVAVGVIIIVAGIAFSGYKYFTGEENKLYEQAKQLEKEGKINEAHETILKALELNPTNRKVIAYKSQLFAVVDGETKLKNAVSYRDDAVRAMDRGDYVDAAEKLDKANTLVYEIFPSSPSYKKAEELQAQILKDTERLKRELPERYYNKAKELANNGEYERAYNALLYIKNPGNKIVELMDQLAYQIGNDKYAEIEKDNNPTAFLIRDAINWYNQISSSSPNKIDAKIKTANLNKKLQEVEKKK
;
A
#
# COMPACT_ATOMS: atom_id res chain seq x y z
N MET A 1 36.24 -41.98 48.96
CA MET A 1 35.97 -40.56 49.32
C MET A 1 36.50 -39.54 48.31
N TRP A 2 37.57 -39.79 47.56
CA TRP A 2 38.14 -38.81 46.61
C TRP A 2 37.22 -38.43 45.42
N LYS A 3 36.44 -39.38 44.87
CA LYS A 3 35.58 -39.13 43.70
C LYS A 3 34.37 -38.22 43.97
N VAL A 4 33.91 -38.13 45.22
CA VAL A 4 32.78 -37.27 45.61
C VAL A 4 33.25 -35.82 45.80
N ALA A 5 34.48 -35.61 46.29
CA ALA A 5 35.06 -34.27 46.47
C ALA A 5 35.30 -33.55 45.13
N VAL A 6 35.71 -34.28 44.08
CA VAL A 6 35.93 -33.71 42.74
C VAL A 6 34.62 -33.27 42.07
N GLY A 7 33.52 -34.02 42.26
CA GLY A 7 32.21 -33.66 41.72
C GLY A 7 31.61 -32.40 42.33
N VAL A 8 31.79 -32.19 43.64
CA VAL A 8 31.31 -30.98 44.34
C VAL A 8 32.13 -29.74 43.94
N ILE A 9 33.45 -29.88 43.76
CA ILE A 9 34.31 -28.77 43.31
C ILE A 9 33.95 -28.31 41.90
N ILE A 10 33.60 -29.22 40.98
CA ILE A 10 33.20 -28.86 39.60
C ILE A 10 31.84 -28.14 39.58
N ILE A 11 30.89 -28.54 40.43
CA ILE A 11 29.57 -27.87 40.54
C ILE A 11 29.72 -26.49 41.17
N VAL A 12 30.51 -26.36 42.25
CA VAL A 12 30.78 -25.06 42.90
C VAL A 12 31.60 -24.15 41.99
N ALA A 13 32.56 -24.68 41.23
CA ALA A 13 33.29 -23.91 40.22
C ALA A 13 32.41 -23.52 39.02
N GLY A 14 31.45 -24.35 38.62
CA GLY A 14 30.47 -24.02 37.58
C GLY A 14 29.49 -22.92 38.01
N ILE A 15 29.02 -22.95 39.26
CA ILE A 15 28.17 -21.92 39.86
C ILE A 15 28.97 -20.63 40.14
N ALA A 16 30.24 -20.75 40.54
CA ALA A 16 31.12 -19.60 40.71
C ALA A 16 31.53 -18.97 39.38
N PHE A 17 31.71 -19.75 38.30
CA PHE A 17 32.05 -19.21 36.97
C PHE A 17 30.85 -18.55 36.27
N SER A 18 29.65 -19.13 36.41
CA SER A 18 28.39 -18.50 35.97
C SER A 18 28.02 -17.28 36.83
N GLY A 19 28.34 -17.30 38.13
CA GLY A 19 28.20 -16.16 39.04
C GLY A 19 29.26 -15.05 38.84
N TYR A 20 30.50 -15.38 38.47
CA TYR A 20 31.58 -14.41 38.27
C TYR A 20 31.34 -13.54 37.04
N LYS A 21 30.81 -14.13 35.95
CA LYS A 21 30.34 -13.36 34.79
C LYS A 21 29.18 -12.41 35.13
N TYR A 22 28.41 -12.74 36.17
CA TYR A 22 27.30 -11.93 36.68
C TYR A 22 27.74 -10.76 37.58
N PHE A 23 29.01 -10.70 37.99
CA PHE A 23 29.50 -9.81 39.05
C PHE A 23 30.61 -8.84 38.63
N THR A 24 31.09 -8.86 37.38
CA THR A 24 32.16 -7.94 36.95
C THR A 24 31.70 -6.49 36.78
N GLY A 25 30.39 -6.23 36.76
CA GLY A 25 29.82 -4.90 36.53
C GLY A 25 30.19 -4.31 35.15
N GLU A 26 30.76 -5.13 34.27
CA GLU A 26 31.23 -4.77 32.95
C GLU A 26 30.05 -4.45 32.02
N GLU A 27 28.92 -5.13 32.20
CA GLU A 27 27.65 -4.79 31.56
C GLU A 27 27.18 -3.39 31.93
N ASN A 28 27.41 -2.95 33.18
CA ASN A 28 27.05 -1.60 33.62
C ASN A 28 28.03 -0.56 33.05
N LYS A 29 29.31 -0.90 32.85
CA LYS A 29 30.25 -0.03 32.14
C LYS A 29 29.86 0.16 30.68
N LEU A 30 29.51 -0.93 29.98
CA LEU A 30 29.00 -0.88 28.61
C LEU A 30 27.68 -0.09 28.54
N TYR A 31 26.81 -0.22 29.53
CA TYR A 31 25.59 0.61 29.64
C TYR A 31 25.91 2.11 29.74
N GLU A 32 26.82 2.51 30.63
CA GLU A 32 27.19 3.94 30.77
C GLU A 32 27.95 4.44 29.54
N GLN A 33 28.75 3.59 28.89
CA GLN A 33 29.39 3.90 27.61
C GLN A 33 28.36 4.10 26.50
N ALA A 34 27.34 3.25 26.39
CA ALA A 34 26.26 3.40 25.43
C ALA A 34 25.51 4.73 25.63
N LYS A 35 25.26 5.13 26.88
CA LYS A 35 24.72 6.45 27.21
C LYS A 35 25.61 7.61 26.78
N GLN A 36 26.91 7.46 26.93
CA GLN A 36 27.86 8.49 26.51
C GLN A 36 27.89 8.60 24.98
N LEU A 37 27.89 7.47 24.26
CA LEU A 37 27.80 7.43 22.80
C LEU A 37 26.49 8.05 22.29
N GLU A 38 25.36 7.79 22.97
CA GLU A 38 24.08 8.43 22.66
C GLU A 38 24.16 9.96 22.79
N LYS A 39 24.74 10.47 23.88
CA LYS A 39 24.94 11.92 24.09
C LYS A 39 25.85 12.55 23.04
N GLU A 40 26.79 11.78 22.49
CA GLU A 40 27.67 12.19 21.39
C GLU A 40 26.98 12.09 20.01
N GLY A 41 25.72 11.64 19.95
CA GLY A 41 24.98 11.45 18.70
C GLY A 41 25.34 10.17 17.94
N LYS A 42 26.19 9.31 18.50
CA LYS A 42 26.62 8.03 17.90
C LYS A 42 25.64 6.92 18.24
N ILE A 43 24.38 7.07 17.84
CA ILE A 43 23.27 6.18 18.21
C ILE A 43 23.51 4.72 17.79
N ASN A 44 24.04 4.49 16.58
CA ASN A 44 24.33 3.13 16.11
C ASN A 44 25.39 2.44 16.96
N GLU A 45 26.47 3.16 17.30
CA GLU A 45 27.51 2.64 18.20
C GLU A 45 26.98 2.41 19.61
N ALA A 46 26.10 3.29 20.10
CA ALA A 46 25.40 3.11 21.38
C ALA A 46 24.53 1.84 21.36
N HIS A 47 23.81 1.60 20.28
CA HIS A 47 22.98 0.42 20.08
C HIS A 47 23.83 -0.87 19.99
N GLU A 48 24.94 -0.88 19.27
CA GLU A 48 25.85 -2.04 19.29
C GLU A 48 26.46 -2.29 20.67
N THR A 49 26.82 -1.22 21.38
CA THR A 49 27.38 -1.30 22.73
C THR A 49 26.37 -1.86 23.73
N ILE A 50 25.08 -1.52 23.61
CA ILE A 50 24.05 -2.06 24.49
C ILE A 50 23.74 -3.54 24.20
N LEU A 51 23.90 -3.99 22.95
CA LEU A 51 23.79 -5.41 22.60
C LEU A 51 24.91 -6.22 23.27
N LYS A 52 26.16 -5.72 23.23
CA LYS A 52 27.29 -6.33 23.96
C LYS A 52 27.04 -6.41 25.46
N ALA A 53 26.43 -5.38 26.05
CA ALA A 53 26.06 -5.40 27.47
C ALA A 53 25.04 -6.52 27.80
N LEU A 54 24.10 -6.80 26.90
CA LEU A 54 23.14 -7.90 27.07
C LEU A 54 23.75 -9.28 26.82
N GLU A 55 24.77 -9.40 25.98
CA GLU A 55 25.52 -10.66 25.83
C GLU A 55 26.22 -11.07 27.14
N LEU A 56 26.65 -10.08 27.94
CA LEU A 56 27.22 -10.32 29.26
C LEU A 56 26.16 -10.67 30.31
N ASN A 57 25.03 -9.94 30.33
CA ASN A 57 23.90 -10.22 31.22
C ASN A 57 22.55 -10.03 30.50
N PRO A 58 21.97 -11.11 29.94
CA PRO A 58 20.74 -11.05 29.14
C PRO A 58 19.50 -10.62 29.93
N THR A 59 19.55 -10.68 31.27
CA THR A 59 18.40 -10.41 32.15
C THR A 59 18.50 -9.07 32.88
N ASN A 60 19.53 -8.26 32.61
CA ASN A 60 19.68 -6.95 33.22
C ASN A 60 18.55 -6.01 32.75
N ARG A 61 17.55 -5.79 33.60
CA ARG A 61 16.36 -4.97 33.29
C ARG A 61 16.70 -3.55 32.84
N LYS A 62 17.75 -2.93 33.41
CA LYS A 62 18.19 -1.56 33.07
C LYS A 62 18.70 -1.51 31.63
N VAL A 63 19.51 -2.50 31.25
CA VAL A 63 20.08 -2.63 29.90
C VAL A 63 19.00 -2.99 28.89
N ILE A 64 18.09 -3.91 29.23
CA ILE A 64 16.94 -4.28 28.37
C ILE A 64 16.07 -3.06 28.06
N ALA A 65 15.68 -2.31 29.11
CA ALA A 65 14.84 -1.13 28.94
C ALA A 65 15.51 -0.07 28.04
N TYR A 66 16.82 0.14 28.22
CA TYR A 66 17.57 1.10 27.44
C TYR A 66 17.83 0.63 25.99
N LYS A 67 18.01 -0.68 25.75
CA LYS A 67 18.00 -1.24 24.39
C LYS A 67 16.70 -0.91 23.67
N SER A 68 15.55 -1.13 24.31
CA SER A 68 14.26 -0.82 23.68
C SER A 68 14.13 0.66 23.31
N GLN A 69 14.69 1.55 24.14
CA GLN A 69 14.74 2.98 23.84
C GLN A 69 15.63 3.26 22.62
N LEU A 70 16.88 2.79 22.61
CA LEU A 70 17.81 2.97 21.49
C LEU A 70 17.27 2.36 20.19
N PHE A 71 16.63 1.20 20.27
CA PHE A 71 15.97 0.57 19.12
C PHE A 71 14.88 1.48 18.55
N ALA A 72 14.02 2.06 19.39
CA ALA A 72 12.98 3.00 18.93
C ALA A 72 13.56 4.27 18.29
N VAL A 73 14.77 4.69 18.65
CA VAL A 73 15.50 5.77 17.96
C VAL A 73 15.93 5.33 16.57
N VAL A 74 16.73 4.26 16.47
CA VAL A 74 17.30 3.78 15.20
C VAL A 74 16.22 3.38 14.20
N ASP A 75 15.22 2.62 14.66
CA ASP A 75 14.09 2.18 13.86
C ASP A 75 13.25 3.37 13.41
N GLY A 76 12.95 4.31 14.31
CA GLY A 76 12.20 5.52 14.00
C GLY A 76 12.90 6.43 12.98
N GLU A 77 14.20 6.65 13.11
CA GLU A 77 15.01 7.42 12.14
C GLU A 77 15.05 6.74 10.77
N THR A 78 15.23 5.42 10.74
CA THR A 78 15.28 4.64 9.50
C THR A 78 13.94 4.68 8.77
N LYS A 79 12.84 4.45 9.49
CA LYS A 79 11.47 4.56 8.94
C LYS A 79 11.18 5.96 8.44
N LEU A 80 11.53 6.99 9.21
CA LEU A 80 11.32 8.38 8.80
C LEU A 80 12.08 8.70 7.50
N LYS A 81 13.36 8.31 7.40
CA LYS A 81 14.16 8.51 6.20
C LYS A 81 13.54 7.81 4.98
N ASN A 82 13.12 6.56 5.14
CA ASN A 82 12.50 5.81 4.06
C ASN A 82 11.15 6.40 3.66
N ALA A 83 10.34 6.85 4.62
CA ALA A 83 9.07 7.50 4.37
C ALA A 83 9.23 8.80 3.56
N VAL A 84 10.24 9.61 3.90
CA VAL A 84 10.59 10.82 3.11
C VAL A 84 10.94 10.43 1.68
N SER A 85 11.80 9.42 1.50
CA SER A 85 12.19 8.97 0.16
C SER A 85 10.99 8.52 -0.67
N TYR A 86 10.09 7.70 -0.09
CA TYR A 86 8.89 7.25 -0.78
C TYR A 86 7.96 8.40 -1.15
N ARG A 87 7.76 9.36 -0.24
CA ARG A 87 6.96 10.55 -0.52
C ARG A 87 7.55 11.36 -1.68
N ASP A 88 8.86 11.63 -1.67
CA ASP A 88 9.52 12.40 -2.72
C ASP A 88 9.41 11.71 -4.09
N ASP A 89 9.57 10.38 -4.11
CA ASP A 89 9.34 9.60 -5.32
C ASP A 89 7.88 9.66 -5.77
N ALA A 90 6.92 9.67 -4.84
CA ALA A 90 5.51 9.81 -5.18
C ALA A 90 5.21 11.18 -5.81
N VAL A 91 5.80 12.26 -5.30
CA VAL A 91 5.68 13.59 -5.89
C VAL A 91 6.24 13.61 -7.31
N ARG A 92 7.43 13.05 -7.53
CA ARG A 92 8.00 12.89 -8.87
C ARG A 92 7.10 12.07 -9.80
N ALA A 93 6.48 11.02 -9.28
CA ALA A 93 5.53 10.21 -10.03
C ALA A 93 4.29 11.03 -10.41
N MET A 94 3.70 11.80 -9.49
CA MET A 94 2.60 12.73 -9.79
C MET A 94 2.98 13.75 -10.87
N ASP A 95 4.19 14.33 -10.80
CA ASP A 95 4.64 15.33 -11.78
C ASP A 95 4.88 14.74 -13.19
N ARG A 96 5.26 13.45 -13.26
CA ARG A 96 5.27 12.68 -14.53
C ARG A 96 3.89 12.17 -14.94
N GLY A 97 2.90 12.34 -14.07
CA GLY A 97 1.57 11.78 -14.18
C GLY A 97 1.50 10.26 -14.00
N ASP A 98 2.48 9.61 -13.41
CA ASP A 98 2.34 8.22 -12.97
C ASP A 98 1.62 8.15 -11.61
N TYR A 99 0.29 8.33 -11.65
CA TYR A 99 -0.50 8.47 -10.43
C TYR A 99 -0.80 7.15 -9.71
N VAL A 100 -0.70 6.00 -10.42
CA VAL A 100 -0.80 4.68 -9.77
C VAL A 100 0.45 4.44 -8.93
N ASP A 101 1.61 4.68 -9.53
CA ASP A 101 2.90 4.62 -8.84
C ASP A 101 2.98 5.62 -7.67
N ALA A 102 2.46 6.84 -7.87
CA ALA A 102 2.35 7.83 -6.80
C ALA A 102 1.48 7.34 -5.65
N ALA A 103 0.32 6.72 -5.93
CA ALA A 103 -0.57 6.20 -4.90
C ALA A 103 0.10 5.12 -4.06
N GLU A 104 0.78 4.16 -4.70
CA GLU A 104 1.52 3.09 -4.02
C GLU A 104 2.63 3.66 -3.12
N LYS A 105 3.36 4.65 -3.62
CA LYS A 105 4.46 5.26 -2.87
C LYS A 105 3.98 6.12 -1.70
N LEU A 106 2.88 6.87 -1.85
CA LEU A 106 2.28 7.60 -0.73
C LEU A 106 1.76 6.64 0.34
N ASP A 107 1.17 5.51 -0.05
CA ASP A 107 0.72 4.48 0.88
C ASP A 107 1.90 3.90 1.69
N LYS A 108 2.99 3.50 1.02
CA LYS A 108 4.22 3.03 1.69
C LYS A 108 4.81 4.08 2.63
N ALA A 109 4.86 5.34 2.20
CA ALA A 109 5.34 6.44 3.05
C ALA A 109 4.47 6.58 4.31
N ASN A 110 3.15 6.51 4.14
CA ASN A 110 2.18 6.63 5.24
C ASN A 110 2.31 5.46 6.22
N THR A 111 2.43 4.22 5.74
CA THR A 111 2.63 3.04 6.58
C THR A 111 3.87 3.18 7.45
N LEU A 112 5.00 3.57 6.87
CA LEU A 112 6.24 3.76 7.63
C LEU A 112 6.12 4.84 8.70
N VAL A 113 5.40 5.93 8.41
CA VAL A 113 5.12 6.98 9.40
C VAL A 113 4.27 6.45 10.56
N TYR A 114 3.23 5.67 10.27
CA TYR A 114 2.37 5.06 11.30
C TYR A 114 3.11 4.04 12.18
N GLU A 115 4.15 3.40 11.66
CA GLU A 115 4.97 2.44 12.40
C GLU A 115 6.04 3.08 13.30
N ILE A 116 6.17 4.41 13.30
CA ILE A 116 7.07 5.13 14.20
C ILE A 116 6.38 5.29 15.55
N PHE A 117 6.99 4.71 16.60
CA PHE A 117 6.45 4.76 17.95
C PHE A 117 6.38 6.21 18.49
N PRO A 118 5.34 6.58 19.26
CA PRO A 118 5.25 7.88 19.92
C PRO A 118 6.42 8.23 20.84
N SER A 119 7.11 7.23 21.38
CA SER A 119 8.32 7.40 22.21
C SER A 119 9.59 7.68 21.40
N SER A 120 9.56 7.54 20.06
CA SER A 120 10.71 7.80 19.21
C SER A 120 10.98 9.31 19.11
N PRO A 121 12.25 9.76 19.16
CA PRO A 121 12.61 11.16 18.89
C PRO A 121 12.15 11.64 17.50
N SER A 122 11.98 10.71 16.56
CA SER A 122 11.51 10.99 15.19
C SER A 122 10.01 11.25 15.10
N TYR A 123 9.24 10.98 16.17
CA TYR A 123 7.77 11.00 16.13
C TYR A 123 7.20 12.36 15.70
N LYS A 124 7.70 13.46 16.26
CA LYS A 124 7.22 14.81 15.88
C LYS A 124 7.44 15.11 14.39
N LYS A 125 8.60 14.73 13.85
CA LYS A 125 8.90 14.88 12.42
C LYS A 125 8.04 13.93 11.57
N ALA A 126 7.69 12.75 12.09
CA ALA A 126 6.78 11.83 11.45
C ALA A 126 5.36 12.41 11.35
N GLU A 127 4.85 13.09 12.39
CA GLU A 127 3.57 13.81 12.33
C GLU A 127 3.57 14.94 11.30
N GLU A 128 4.66 15.72 11.24
CA GLU A 128 4.85 16.75 10.22
C GLU A 128 4.85 16.16 8.80
N LEU A 129 5.54 15.02 8.61
CA LEU A 129 5.54 14.30 7.34
C LEU A 129 4.16 13.73 7.00
N GLN A 130 3.41 13.24 7.99
CA GLN A 130 2.05 12.74 7.81
C GLN A 130 1.12 13.81 7.24
N ALA A 131 1.20 15.04 7.77
CA ALA A 131 0.43 16.16 7.25
C ALA A 131 0.77 16.48 5.79
N GLN A 132 2.05 16.34 5.40
CA GLN A 132 2.48 16.53 4.02
C GLN A 132 1.97 15.39 3.11
N ILE A 133 2.07 14.13 3.55
CA ILE A 133 1.53 12.96 2.83
C ILE A 133 0.02 13.13 2.63
N LEU A 134 -0.72 13.60 3.65
CA LEU A 134 -2.15 13.85 3.53
C LEU A 134 -2.45 14.92 2.47
N LYS A 135 -1.71 16.04 2.47
CA LYS A 135 -1.84 17.09 1.46
C LYS A 135 -1.59 16.56 0.04
N ASP A 136 -0.56 15.74 -0.13
CA ASP A 136 -0.20 15.13 -1.42
C ASP A 136 -1.24 14.09 -1.87
N THR A 137 -1.80 13.34 -0.91
CA THR A 137 -2.91 12.40 -1.15
C THR A 137 -4.17 13.14 -1.60
N GLU A 138 -4.50 14.28 -1.00
CA GLU A 138 -5.63 15.12 -1.43
C GLU A 138 -5.39 15.75 -2.81
N ARG A 139 -4.15 16.12 -3.14
CA ARG A 139 -3.79 16.54 -4.50
C ARG A 139 -4.03 15.40 -5.49
N LEU A 140 -3.53 14.20 -5.21
CA LEU A 140 -3.74 13.00 -6.01
C LEU A 140 -5.23 12.73 -6.25
N LYS A 141 -6.06 12.76 -5.19
CA LYS A 141 -7.51 12.56 -5.28
C LYS A 141 -8.20 13.57 -6.21
N ARG A 142 -7.72 14.82 -6.26
CA ARG A 142 -8.27 15.86 -7.15
C ARG A 142 -7.82 15.69 -8.60
N GLU A 143 -6.56 15.35 -8.84
CA GLU A 143 -5.97 15.31 -10.19
C GLU A 143 -6.27 13.99 -10.93
N LEU A 144 -6.29 12.87 -10.20
CA LEU A 144 -6.47 11.53 -10.76
C LEU A 144 -7.73 11.41 -11.63
N PRO A 145 -8.93 11.85 -11.18
CA PRO A 145 -10.16 11.68 -11.96
C PRO A 145 -10.13 12.46 -13.27
N GLU A 146 -9.67 13.71 -13.26
CA GLU A 146 -9.64 14.55 -14.46
C GLU A 146 -8.67 14.00 -15.51
N ARG A 147 -7.56 13.39 -15.08
CA ARG A 147 -6.63 12.79 -16.03
C ARG A 147 -7.16 11.51 -16.68
N TYR A 148 -7.75 10.60 -15.90
CA TYR A 148 -8.41 9.42 -16.47
C TYR A 148 -9.58 9.82 -17.36
N TYR A 149 -10.31 10.87 -17.00
CA TYR A 149 -11.34 11.45 -17.85
C TYR A 149 -10.79 11.94 -19.19
N ASN A 150 -9.70 12.72 -19.19
CA ASN A 150 -9.09 13.22 -20.42
C ASN A 150 -8.49 12.09 -21.28
N LYS A 151 -7.84 11.11 -20.66
CA LYS A 151 -7.35 9.90 -21.34
C LYS A 151 -8.50 9.11 -21.99
N ALA A 152 -9.62 8.96 -21.29
CA ALA A 152 -10.79 8.29 -21.84
C ALA A 152 -11.35 9.04 -23.05
N LYS A 153 -11.41 10.37 -23.00
CA LYS A 153 -11.82 11.18 -24.16
C LYS A 153 -10.89 11.01 -25.37
N GLU A 154 -9.58 11.01 -25.15
CA GLU A 154 -8.60 10.78 -26.20
C GLU A 154 -8.79 9.41 -26.86
N LEU A 155 -8.90 8.35 -26.05
CA LEU A 155 -9.16 6.99 -26.54
C LEU A 155 -10.49 6.90 -27.30
N ALA A 156 -11.54 7.56 -26.80
CA ALA A 156 -12.85 7.60 -27.45
C ALA A 156 -12.81 8.30 -28.81
N ASN A 157 -12.05 9.39 -28.93
CA ASN A 157 -11.85 10.09 -30.20
C ASN A 157 -11.11 9.23 -31.24
N ASN A 158 -10.30 8.28 -30.79
CA ASN A 158 -9.62 7.31 -31.64
C ASN A 158 -10.48 6.05 -31.95
N GLY A 159 -11.74 6.02 -31.49
CA GLY A 159 -12.65 4.87 -31.65
C GLY A 159 -12.37 3.71 -30.69
N GLU A 160 -11.48 3.89 -29.71
CA GLU A 160 -11.09 2.85 -28.75
C GLU A 160 -12.02 2.83 -27.53
N TYR A 161 -13.32 2.66 -27.75
CA TYR A 161 -14.35 2.87 -26.71
C TYR A 161 -14.22 1.96 -25.49
N GLU A 162 -13.90 0.68 -25.66
CA GLU A 162 -13.71 -0.23 -24.52
C GLU A 162 -12.50 0.18 -23.67
N ARG A 163 -11.40 0.60 -24.31
CA ARG A 163 -10.21 1.11 -23.61
C ARG A 163 -10.51 2.44 -22.91
N ALA A 164 -11.29 3.31 -23.53
CA ALA A 164 -11.76 4.54 -22.93
C ALA A 164 -12.59 4.27 -21.67
N TYR A 165 -13.54 3.33 -21.74
CA TYR A 165 -14.38 2.93 -20.61
C TYR A 165 -13.52 2.36 -19.47
N ASN A 166 -12.59 1.45 -19.79
CA ASN A 166 -11.68 0.86 -18.81
C ASN A 166 -10.78 1.88 -18.11
N ALA A 167 -10.39 2.96 -18.79
CA ALA A 167 -9.63 4.03 -18.15
C ALA A 167 -10.44 4.74 -17.04
N LEU A 168 -11.76 4.87 -17.20
CA LEU A 168 -12.63 5.50 -16.20
C LEU A 168 -12.86 4.63 -14.97
N LEU A 169 -12.75 3.30 -15.10
CA LEU A 169 -12.90 2.36 -13.98
C LEU A 169 -11.84 2.50 -12.88
N TYR A 170 -10.72 3.17 -13.17
CA TYR A 170 -9.71 3.51 -12.16
C TYR A 170 -10.17 4.60 -11.18
N ILE A 171 -11.28 5.28 -11.47
CA ILE A 171 -11.84 6.33 -10.62
C ILE A 171 -12.84 5.70 -9.63
N LYS A 172 -12.42 5.50 -8.37
CA LYS A 172 -13.24 4.82 -7.36
C LYS A 172 -14.58 5.52 -7.05
N ASN A 173 -14.59 6.86 -7.06
CA ASN A 173 -15.77 7.68 -6.77
C ASN A 173 -16.01 8.65 -7.92
N PRO A 174 -16.59 8.19 -9.05
CA PRO A 174 -16.79 9.03 -10.22
C PRO A 174 -17.87 10.08 -9.94
N GLY A 175 -17.58 11.34 -10.25
CA GLY A 175 -18.59 12.41 -10.26
C GLY A 175 -19.49 12.32 -11.51
N ASN A 176 -20.56 13.12 -11.55
CA ASN A 176 -21.58 13.09 -12.61
C ASN A 176 -20.99 13.14 -14.03
N LYS A 177 -20.05 14.06 -14.29
CA LYS A 177 -19.36 14.20 -15.59
C LYS A 177 -18.67 12.91 -16.05
N ILE A 178 -18.11 12.12 -15.13
CA ILE A 178 -17.44 10.86 -15.45
C ILE A 178 -18.49 9.76 -15.71
N VAL A 179 -19.52 9.69 -14.87
CA VAL A 179 -20.64 8.74 -15.04
C VAL A 179 -21.33 8.96 -16.38
N GLU A 180 -21.57 10.21 -16.77
CA GLU A 180 -22.13 10.57 -18.07
C GLU A 180 -21.28 10.05 -19.24
N LEU A 181 -19.95 10.21 -19.16
CA LEU A 181 -19.05 9.69 -20.19
C LEU A 181 -19.03 8.15 -20.20
N MET A 182 -19.05 7.50 -19.03
CA MET A 182 -19.16 6.04 -18.94
C MET A 182 -20.45 5.54 -19.60
N ASP A 183 -21.59 6.20 -19.36
CA ASP A 183 -22.87 5.87 -19.99
C ASP A 183 -22.83 6.02 -21.51
N GLN A 184 -22.23 7.11 -22.00
CA GLN A 184 -22.06 7.35 -23.45
C GLN A 184 -21.19 6.27 -24.11
N LEU A 185 -20.07 5.92 -23.48
CA LEU A 185 -19.16 4.89 -23.98
C LEU A 185 -19.81 3.51 -23.97
N ALA A 186 -20.46 3.12 -22.86
CA ALA A 186 -21.16 1.84 -22.77
C ALA A 186 -22.27 1.73 -23.83
N TYR A 187 -23.00 2.82 -24.07
CA TYR A 187 -24.02 2.87 -25.12
C TYR A 187 -23.42 2.71 -26.52
N GLN A 188 -22.30 3.38 -26.81
CA GLN A 188 -21.62 3.26 -28.10
C GLN A 188 -21.10 1.83 -28.33
N ILE A 189 -20.42 1.23 -27.34
CA ILE A 189 -19.92 -0.14 -27.40
C ILE A 189 -21.08 -1.13 -27.63
N GLY A 190 -22.18 -0.96 -26.90
CA GLY A 190 -23.39 -1.75 -27.09
C GLY A 190 -23.95 -1.63 -28.51
N ASN A 191 -23.98 -0.42 -29.08
CA ASN A 191 -24.45 -0.16 -30.45
C ASN A 191 -23.56 -0.78 -31.52
N ASP A 192 -22.24 -0.72 -31.35
CA ASP A 192 -21.30 -1.32 -32.30
C ASP A 192 -21.50 -2.85 -32.36
N LYS A 193 -21.63 -3.49 -31.19
CA LYS A 193 -21.93 -4.93 -31.10
C LYS A 193 -23.33 -5.26 -31.61
N TYR A 194 -24.32 -4.42 -31.33
CA TYR A 194 -25.67 -4.59 -31.84
C TYR A 194 -25.69 -4.55 -33.38
N ALA A 195 -24.96 -3.61 -33.99
CA ALA A 195 -24.82 -3.53 -35.44
C ALA A 195 -24.08 -4.73 -36.05
N GLU A 196 -23.09 -5.29 -35.35
CA GLU A 196 -22.43 -6.55 -35.72
C GLU A 196 -23.43 -7.72 -35.71
N ILE A 197 -24.22 -7.84 -34.64
CA ILE A 197 -25.26 -8.87 -34.49
C ILE A 197 -26.33 -8.77 -35.58
N GLU A 198 -26.68 -7.56 -36.06
CA GLU A 198 -27.66 -7.37 -37.12
C GLU A 198 -27.11 -7.74 -38.51
N LYS A 199 -25.80 -7.62 -38.73
CA LYS A 199 -25.14 -8.00 -39.99
C LYS A 199 -24.82 -9.49 -40.06
N ASP A 200 -24.71 -10.16 -38.91
CA ASP A 200 -24.46 -11.60 -38.84
C ASP A 200 -25.76 -12.41 -38.94
N ASN A 201 -25.79 -13.36 -39.86
CA ASN A 201 -26.90 -14.29 -40.03
C ASN A 201 -26.97 -15.34 -38.90
N ASN A 202 -25.84 -15.64 -38.25
CA ASN A 202 -25.73 -16.63 -37.18
C ASN A 202 -24.90 -16.10 -35.98
N PRO A 203 -25.34 -15.02 -35.32
CA PRO A 203 -24.60 -14.42 -34.22
C PRO A 203 -24.46 -15.38 -33.04
N THR A 204 -23.30 -15.36 -32.41
CA THR A 204 -23.05 -16.19 -31.24
C THR A 204 -23.84 -15.68 -30.02
N ALA A 205 -24.29 -16.60 -29.17
CA ALA A 205 -24.90 -16.26 -27.88
C ALA A 205 -23.96 -15.41 -26.99
N PHE A 206 -22.64 -15.57 -27.15
CA PHE A 206 -21.64 -14.76 -26.45
C PHE A 206 -21.71 -13.30 -26.86
N LEU A 207 -21.66 -13.00 -28.16
CA LEU A 207 -21.73 -11.63 -28.68
C LEU A 207 -23.03 -10.93 -28.26
N ILE A 208 -24.16 -11.65 -28.31
CA ILE A 208 -25.47 -11.12 -27.88
C ILE A 208 -25.45 -10.75 -26.39
N ARG A 209 -24.94 -11.64 -25.53
CA ARG A 209 -24.85 -11.37 -24.09
C ARG A 209 -23.89 -10.23 -23.78
N ASP A 210 -22.78 -10.12 -24.51
CA ASP A 210 -21.83 -9.03 -24.36
C ASP A 210 -22.49 -7.67 -24.67
N ALA A 211 -23.21 -7.55 -25.79
CA ALA A 211 -23.97 -6.34 -26.11
C ALA A 211 -25.00 -5.98 -25.01
N ILE A 212 -25.74 -6.97 -24.50
CA ILE A 212 -26.69 -6.78 -23.38
C ILE A 212 -25.95 -6.27 -22.13
N ASN A 213 -24.80 -6.84 -21.80
CA ASN A 213 -24.02 -6.45 -20.63
C ASN A 213 -23.59 -4.99 -20.70
N TRP A 214 -23.17 -4.51 -21.88
CA TRP A 214 -22.84 -3.09 -22.08
C TRP A 214 -24.02 -2.16 -21.88
N TYR A 215 -25.20 -2.49 -22.44
CA TYR A 215 -26.42 -1.70 -22.20
C TYR A 215 -26.86 -1.71 -20.72
N ASN A 216 -26.56 -2.77 -19.99
CA ASN A 216 -26.86 -2.86 -18.56
C ASN A 216 -25.95 -1.99 -17.70
N GLN A 217 -24.75 -1.62 -18.16
CA GLN A 217 -23.87 -0.68 -17.45
C GLN A 217 -24.43 0.75 -17.40
N ILE A 218 -25.32 1.11 -18.33
CA ILE A 218 -25.86 2.47 -18.45
C ILE A 218 -26.73 2.81 -17.25
N SER A 219 -26.45 3.95 -16.61
CA SER A 219 -27.18 4.43 -15.43
C SER A 219 -28.68 4.66 -15.70
N SER A 220 -29.50 4.59 -14.65
CA SER A 220 -30.95 4.83 -14.76
C SER A 220 -31.30 6.27 -15.16
N SER A 221 -30.43 7.23 -14.79
CA SER A 221 -30.55 8.65 -15.10
C SER A 221 -30.07 9.03 -16.49
N SER A 222 -29.39 8.12 -17.20
CA SER A 222 -28.88 8.40 -18.54
C SER A 222 -30.00 8.67 -19.55
N PRO A 223 -29.86 9.66 -20.44
CA PRO A 223 -30.80 9.86 -21.55
C PRO A 223 -30.87 8.64 -22.49
N ASN A 224 -29.80 7.83 -22.55
CA ASN A 224 -29.74 6.64 -23.39
C ASN A 224 -30.42 5.41 -22.76
N LYS A 225 -30.88 5.48 -21.50
CA LYS A 225 -31.33 4.29 -20.77
C LYS A 225 -32.58 3.65 -21.39
N ILE A 226 -33.51 4.46 -21.88
CA ILE A 226 -34.77 3.97 -22.46
C ILE A 226 -34.48 3.18 -23.74
N ASP A 227 -33.68 3.75 -24.64
CA ASP A 227 -33.29 3.07 -25.87
C ASP A 227 -32.50 1.79 -25.59
N ALA A 228 -31.51 1.86 -24.68
CA ALA A 228 -30.74 0.70 -24.24
C ALA A 228 -31.64 -0.44 -23.72
N LYS A 229 -32.71 -0.13 -22.97
CA LYS A 229 -33.69 -1.14 -22.52
C LYS A 229 -34.44 -1.80 -23.68
N ILE A 230 -34.84 -1.00 -24.68
CA ILE A 230 -35.53 -1.51 -25.88
C ILE A 230 -34.61 -2.47 -26.65
N LYS A 231 -33.36 -2.05 -26.89
CA LYS A 231 -32.36 -2.87 -27.57
C LYS A 231 -32.04 -4.16 -26.80
N THR A 232 -31.88 -4.09 -25.48
CA THR A 232 -31.72 -5.27 -24.63
C THR A 232 -32.91 -6.22 -24.74
N ALA A 233 -34.15 -5.73 -24.80
CA ALA A 233 -35.32 -6.58 -24.98
C ALA A 233 -35.33 -7.30 -26.34
N ASN A 234 -34.91 -6.62 -27.41
CA ASN A 234 -34.76 -7.24 -28.73
C ASN A 234 -33.64 -8.30 -28.75
N LEU A 235 -32.49 -7.98 -28.17
CA LEU A 235 -31.37 -8.91 -28.05
C LEU A 235 -31.75 -10.16 -27.24
N ASN A 236 -32.53 -10.02 -26.17
CA ASN A 236 -33.01 -11.17 -25.38
C ASN A 236 -33.90 -12.12 -26.21
N LYS A 237 -34.75 -11.60 -27.10
CA LYS A 237 -35.53 -12.45 -28.01
C LYS A 237 -34.61 -13.21 -28.96
N LYS A 238 -33.65 -12.52 -29.57
CA LYS A 238 -32.67 -13.14 -30.49
C LYS A 238 -31.80 -14.18 -29.78
N LEU A 239 -31.41 -13.94 -28.53
CA LEU A 239 -30.66 -14.90 -27.71
C LEU A 239 -31.42 -16.21 -27.53
N GLN A 240 -32.71 -16.15 -27.21
CA GLN A 240 -33.56 -17.34 -27.05
C GLN A 240 -33.66 -18.15 -28.36
N GLU A 241 -33.71 -17.48 -29.51
CA GLU A 241 -33.73 -18.16 -30.82
C GLU A 241 -32.42 -18.89 -31.11
N VAL A 242 -31.28 -18.27 -30.80
CA VAL A 242 -29.94 -18.86 -30.98
C VAL A 242 -29.73 -20.06 -30.04
N GLU A 243 -30.20 -19.96 -28.80
CA GLU A 243 -30.05 -21.02 -27.79
C GLU A 243 -30.92 -22.25 -28.07
N LYS A 244 -32.12 -22.06 -28.65
CA LYS A 244 -33.00 -23.17 -29.05
C LYS A 244 -32.48 -23.98 -30.24
N LYS A 245 -31.53 -23.43 -31.01
CA LYS A 245 -30.91 -24.08 -32.18
C LYS A 245 -29.65 -24.91 -31.83
N LYS A 246 -29.20 -24.87 -30.57
CA LYS A 246 -28.09 -25.69 -30.06
C LYS A 246 -28.61 -26.96 -29.40
#